data_AF-A0AA39PZQ9-F1
#
_entry.id   AF-A0AA39PZQ9-F1
#
_cell.length_a   1.000
_cell.length_b   1.000
_cell.length_c   1.000
_cell.angle_alpha   90.00
_cell.angle_beta   90.00
_cell.angle_gamma   90.00
#
_symmetry.space_group_name_H-M   'P 1'
#
loop_
_entity.id
_entity.type
_entity.pdbx_description
1 polymer ?
#
loop_
_entity_poly.entity_id
_entity_poly.type
_entity_poly.pdbx_seq_one_letter_code
_entity_poly.pdbx_strand_id
1 'polypeptide(L)'
;MFSKFIKEPSLCDPSLPPSLRTLAAVIRFLLHRFPPSEFNLPRATIWWPLRVAISVIPHRTSYQEATAVITMLEDIIISCTIESLNITPDWDDLCNVTIRTYQYLATIAPSAYSLHGVRSMIEFMTIHWDQQWRSGPACAALTNLLAKRIPVAFLAFLESQCLQFLGSHTFHEESVPVVREYVAGIFTWHHPSDGAVDESTLQAHVEYLHDPHNLFTTCSILATQGFKSTDRTAIHRDIMALVQLSPRDAAWGECHKKLCDLVQDDGADFFAEQRVRESDGDVRPLRIDEIQAEKANIRYAIQVLDDFFDGRAHTSIAHLDHFLARWLRRKPEDKPEQEQPV
;
A
#
# COMPACT_ATOMS: atom_id res chain seq x y z
N MET A 1 -16.64 -27.14 23.90
CA MET A 1 -16.26 -25.72 23.66
C MET A 1 -15.58 -25.58 22.31
N PHE A 2 -14.49 -26.30 22.04
CA PHE A 2 -13.86 -26.40 20.71
C PHE A 2 -14.81 -26.86 19.58
N SER A 3 -15.71 -27.81 19.88
CA SER A 3 -16.71 -28.33 18.93
C SER A 3 -17.71 -27.30 18.39
N LYS A 4 -17.79 -26.09 18.97
CA LYS A 4 -18.62 -25.00 18.44
C LYS A 4 -17.94 -24.29 17.25
N PHE A 5 -16.61 -24.14 17.29
CA PHE A 5 -15.82 -23.52 16.22
C PHE A 5 -15.73 -24.43 14.97
N ILE A 6 -15.73 -25.75 15.16
CA ILE A 6 -15.77 -26.72 14.03
C ILE A 6 -17.11 -26.64 13.27
N LYS A 7 -18.19 -26.18 13.91
CA LYS A 7 -19.55 -26.15 13.35
C LYS A 7 -19.93 -24.81 12.73
N GLU A 8 -19.00 -23.87 12.63
CA GLU A 8 -19.28 -22.57 12.02
C GLU A 8 -19.54 -22.70 10.51
N PRO A 9 -20.55 -21.99 9.95
CA PRO A 9 -20.94 -22.12 8.55
C PRO A 9 -19.79 -21.85 7.56
N SER A 10 -18.88 -20.92 7.89
CA SER A 10 -17.73 -20.58 7.04
C SER A 10 -16.66 -21.67 6.98
N LEU A 11 -16.68 -22.65 7.89
CA LEU A 11 -15.77 -23.80 7.94
C LEU A 11 -16.45 -25.10 7.47
N CYS A 12 -17.73 -25.04 7.13
CA CYS A 12 -18.51 -26.18 6.66
C CYS A 12 -18.49 -26.34 5.13
N ASP A 13 -17.67 -25.56 4.40
CA ASP A 13 -17.51 -25.74 2.96
C ASP A 13 -16.90 -27.14 2.67
N PRO A 14 -17.63 -28.01 1.96
CA PRO A 14 -17.17 -29.37 1.65
C PRO A 14 -15.93 -29.38 0.74
N SER A 15 -15.60 -28.28 0.07
CA SER A 15 -14.41 -28.16 -0.79
C SER A 15 -13.10 -27.98 -0.01
N LEU A 16 -13.17 -27.65 1.30
CA LEU A 16 -11.97 -27.42 2.11
C LEU A 16 -11.38 -28.73 2.68
N PRO A 17 -10.05 -28.93 2.54
CA PRO A 17 -9.36 -30.04 3.19
C PRO A 17 -9.65 -30.09 4.70
N PRO A 18 -9.87 -31.28 5.28
CA PRO A 18 -10.11 -31.44 6.72
C PRO A 18 -9.02 -30.82 7.60
N SER A 19 -7.76 -30.81 7.13
CA SER A 19 -6.62 -30.21 7.82
C SER A 19 -6.74 -28.69 7.94
N LEU A 20 -7.18 -27.99 6.89
CA LEU A 20 -7.36 -26.54 6.90
C LEU A 20 -8.57 -26.14 7.75
N ARG A 21 -9.66 -26.89 7.68
CA ARG A 21 -10.82 -26.69 8.57
C ARG A 21 -10.44 -26.85 10.04
N THR A 22 -9.63 -27.87 10.34
CA THR A 22 -9.10 -28.08 11.69
C THR A 22 -8.19 -26.92 12.12
N LEU A 23 -7.28 -26.47 11.25
CA LEU A 23 -6.37 -25.36 11.53
C LEU A 23 -7.14 -24.06 11.82
N ALA A 24 -8.10 -23.69 10.97
CA ALA A 24 -8.91 -22.50 11.16
C ALA A 24 -9.77 -22.57 12.43
N ALA A 25 -10.36 -23.73 12.74
CA ALA A 25 -11.07 -23.93 14.00
C ALA A 25 -10.14 -23.82 15.22
N VAL A 26 -8.90 -24.33 15.14
CA VAL A 26 -7.87 -24.17 16.17
C VAL A 26 -7.51 -22.70 16.35
N ILE A 27 -7.26 -21.98 15.28
CA ILE A 27 -6.91 -20.54 15.32
C ILE A 27 -8.03 -19.76 15.99
N ARG A 28 -9.28 -19.87 15.51
CA ARG A 28 -10.42 -19.17 16.13
C ARG A 28 -10.61 -19.51 17.59
N PHE A 29 -10.45 -20.78 17.94
CA PHE A 29 -10.50 -21.20 19.34
C PHE A 29 -9.39 -20.59 20.17
N LEU A 30 -8.16 -20.52 19.65
CA LEU A 30 -7.01 -19.91 20.34
C LEU A 30 -7.22 -18.40 20.54
N LEU A 31 -7.62 -17.69 19.48
CA LEU A 31 -7.93 -16.26 19.53
C LEU A 31 -9.05 -15.97 20.54
N HIS A 32 -10.09 -16.81 20.61
CA HIS A 32 -11.17 -16.65 21.58
C HIS A 32 -10.76 -17.05 23.02
N ARG A 33 -9.98 -18.11 23.20
CA ARG A 33 -9.70 -18.70 24.52
C ARG A 33 -8.57 -17.98 25.26
N PHE A 34 -7.67 -17.35 24.54
CA PHE A 34 -6.58 -16.57 25.13
C PHE A 34 -6.79 -15.09 24.82
N PRO A 35 -7.85 -14.46 25.35
CA PRO A 35 -7.94 -13.02 25.29
C PRO A 35 -6.71 -12.45 26.00
N PRO A 36 -6.16 -11.33 25.50
CA PRO A 36 -4.84 -10.85 25.85
C PRO A 36 -4.59 -10.81 27.35
N SER A 37 -5.57 -10.38 28.16
CA SER A 37 -5.50 -10.08 29.60
C SER A 37 -5.12 -11.21 30.56
N GLU A 38 -5.11 -12.49 30.16
CA GLU A 38 -4.75 -13.62 31.05
C GLU A 38 -3.32 -14.15 30.74
N PHE A 39 -2.31 -13.47 31.29
CA PHE A 39 -0.89 -13.52 30.87
C PHE A 39 0.05 -14.54 31.57
N ASN A 40 -0.43 -15.63 32.19
CA ASN A 40 0.41 -16.45 33.10
C ASN A 40 0.81 -17.88 32.63
N LEU A 41 0.61 -18.27 31.37
CA LEU A 41 1.07 -19.58 30.83
C LEU A 41 2.21 -19.44 29.81
N PRO A 42 3.07 -20.46 29.59
CA PRO A 42 4.22 -20.36 28.70
C PRO A 42 3.77 -20.41 27.22
N ARG A 43 3.44 -19.22 26.71
CA ARG A 43 2.92 -18.88 25.38
C ARG A 43 3.76 -19.34 24.20
N ALA A 44 5.08 -19.50 24.40
CA ALA A 44 6.00 -20.01 23.38
C ALA A 44 5.55 -21.36 22.80
N THR A 45 4.84 -22.17 23.59
CA THR A 45 4.39 -23.52 23.18
C THR A 45 3.23 -23.50 22.18
N ILE A 46 2.43 -22.43 22.12
CA ILE A 46 1.21 -22.36 21.28
C ILE A 46 1.43 -21.50 20.04
N TRP A 47 2.10 -20.35 20.18
CA TRP A 47 2.32 -19.43 19.05
C TRP A 47 3.38 -19.94 18.08
N TRP A 48 4.40 -20.65 18.58
CA TRP A 48 5.43 -21.22 17.72
C TRP A 48 4.86 -22.22 16.69
N PRO A 49 4.07 -23.26 17.07
CA PRO A 49 3.45 -24.14 16.10
C PRO A 49 2.56 -23.41 15.09
N LEU A 50 1.82 -22.39 15.54
CA LEU A 50 0.95 -21.62 14.65
C LEU A 50 1.77 -20.82 13.63
N ARG A 51 2.83 -20.14 14.08
CA ARG A 51 3.75 -19.41 13.21
C ARG A 51 4.37 -20.34 12.16
N VAL A 52 4.83 -21.52 12.58
CA VAL A 52 5.37 -22.54 11.66
C VAL A 52 4.31 -22.96 10.65
N ALA A 53 3.09 -23.25 11.09
CA ALA A 53 1.98 -23.63 10.22
C ALA A 53 1.67 -22.54 9.19
N ILE A 54 1.65 -21.27 9.59
CA ILE A 54 1.40 -20.14 8.68
C ILE A 54 2.56 -19.96 7.70
N SER A 55 3.81 -20.07 8.16
CA SER A 55 4.99 -19.89 7.30
C SER A 55 5.09 -20.88 6.12
N VAL A 56 4.45 -22.06 6.23
CA VAL A 56 4.46 -23.07 5.16
C VAL A 56 3.30 -22.93 4.17
N ILE A 57 2.30 -22.10 4.47
CA ILE A 57 1.13 -21.84 3.62
C ILE A 57 1.53 -21.38 2.21
N PRO A 58 2.43 -20.38 2.03
CA PRO A 58 2.79 -19.90 0.70
C PRO A 58 3.25 -20.99 -0.27
N HIS A 59 3.86 -22.06 0.25
CA HIS A 59 4.44 -23.14 -0.55
C HIS A 59 3.47 -24.29 -0.85
N ARG A 60 2.26 -24.29 -0.28
CA ARG A 60 1.37 -25.45 -0.31
C ARG A 60 -0.08 -25.12 -0.68
N THR A 61 -0.45 -23.84 -0.67
CA THR A 61 -1.84 -23.42 -0.89
C THR A 61 -2.20 -23.38 -2.36
N SER A 62 -3.24 -24.14 -2.71
CA SER A 62 -3.91 -24.07 -4.01
C SER A 62 -4.89 -22.89 -4.07
N TYR A 63 -5.34 -22.55 -5.29
CA TYR A 63 -6.34 -21.50 -5.49
C TYR A 63 -7.64 -21.72 -4.70
N GLN A 64 -8.12 -22.98 -4.64
CA GLN A 64 -9.36 -23.33 -3.94
C GLN A 64 -9.25 -23.16 -2.42
N GLU A 65 -8.04 -23.33 -1.87
CA GLU A 65 -7.77 -23.19 -0.44
C GLU A 65 -7.47 -21.73 -0.04
N ALA A 66 -6.92 -20.94 -0.97
CA ALA A 66 -6.46 -19.59 -0.72
C ALA A 66 -7.54 -18.69 -0.12
N THR A 67 -8.79 -18.77 -0.58
CA THR A 67 -9.89 -17.96 -0.05
C THR A 67 -10.12 -18.20 1.44
N ALA A 68 -10.22 -19.46 1.87
CA ALA A 68 -10.45 -19.78 3.27
C ALA A 68 -9.25 -19.45 4.15
N VAL A 69 -8.04 -19.64 3.60
CA VAL A 69 -6.80 -19.24 4.28
C VAL A 69 -6.74 -17.72 4.46
N ILE A 70 -7.08 -16.94 3.44
CA ILE A 70 -7.14 -15.48 3.51
C ILE A 70 -8.06 -15.06 4.65
N THR A 71 -9.30 -15.56 4.71
CA THR A 71 -10.24 -15.25 5.81
C THR A 71 -9.67 -15.60 7.19
N MET A 72 -9.00 -16.75 7.31
CA MET A 72 -8.35 -17.18 8.56
C MET A 72 -7.19 -16.25 8.96
N LEU A 73 -6.41 -15.74 7.99
CA LEU A 73 -5.35 -14.78 8.26
C LEU A 73 -5.91 -13.41 8.65
N GLU A 74 -7.03 -12.99 8.05
CA GLU A 74 -7.73 -11.76 8.44
C GLU A 74 -8.20 -11.83 9.90
N ASP A 75 -8.73 -12.96 10.36
CA ASP A 75 -9.09 -13.19 11.77
C ASP A 75 -7.88 -12.99 12.72
N ILE A 76 -6.68 -13.42 12.29
CA ILE A 76 -5.44 -13.24 13.07
C ILE A 76 -4.99 -11.78 13.04
N ILE A 77 -5.02 -11.11 11.88
CA ILE A 77 -4.63 -9.70 11.75
C ILE A 77 -5.52 -8.81 12.62
N ILE A 78 -6.83 -9.06 12.68
CA ILE A 78 -7.76 -8.37 13.59
C ILE A 78 -7.32 -8.53 15.04
N SER A 79 -6.86 -9.73 15.42
CA SER A 79 -6.37 -9.95 16.78
C SER A 79 -5.05 -9.20 17.04
N CYS A 80 -4.20 -9.05 16.03
CA CYS A 80 -2.97 -8.28 16.12
C CYS A 80 -3.19 -6.79 16.40
N THR A 81 -4.30 -6.18 15.96
CA THR A 81 -4.59 -4.76 16.23
C THR A 81 -5.09 -4.51 17.66
N ILE A 82 -5.82 -5.47 18.23
CA ILE A 82 -6.42 -5.35 19.58
C ILE A 82 -5.36 -5.42 20.69
N GLU A 83 -4.27 -6.16 20.48
CA GLU A 83 -3.30 -6.52 21.54
C GLU A 83 -2.10 -5.56 21.69
N SER A 84 -2.11 -4.41 21.02
CA SER A 84 -0.95 -3.53 20.75
C SER A 84 -0.16 -3.00 21.96
N LEU A 85 -0.62 -3.20 23.20
CA LEU A 85 -0.08 -2.53 24.40
C LEU A 85 0.78 -3.41 25.34
N ASN A 86 0.83 -4.75 25.20
CA ASN A 86 1.66 -5.64 26.06
C ASN A 86 2.09 -6.91 25.33
N ILE A 87 2.91 -6.75 24.28
CA ILE A 87 3.20 -7.84 23.33
C ILE A 87 4.52 -8.55 23.65
N THR A 88 4.47 -9.88 23.70
CA THR A 88 5.65 -10.77 23.71
C THR A 88 6.26 -10.90 22.31
N PRO A 89 7.58 -11.01 22.15
CA PRO A 89 8.23 -11.17 20.83
C PRO A 89 7.62 -12.26 19.93
N ASP A 90 7.16 -13.37 20.51
CA ASP A 90 6.52 -14.48 19.77
C ASP A 90 5.23 -14.06 19.03
N TRP A 91 4.49 -13.08 19.57
CA TRP A 91 3.24 -12.59 18.98
C TRP A 91 3.51 -11.59 17.85
N ASP A 92 4.51 -10.72 18.02
CA ASP A 92 4.97 -9.85 16.92
C ASP A 92 5.41 -10.67 15.70
N ASP A 93 6.19 -11.72 15.94
CA ASP A 93 6.62 -12.66 14.92
C ASP A 93 5.44 -13.34 14.22
N LEU A 94 4.42 -13.74 14.98
CA LEU A 94 3.20 -14.32 14.42
C LEU A 94 2.46 -13.33 13.53
N CYS A 95 2.26 -12.09 13.98
CA CYS A 95 1.61 -11.03 13.20
C CYS A 95 2.40 -10.75 11.91
N ASN A 96 3.73 -10.64 12.00
CA ASN A 96 4.59 -10.42 10.85
C ASN A 96 4.52 -11.56 9.81
N VAL A 97 4.58 -12.82 10.26
CA VAL A 97 4.46 -13.99 9.38
C VAL A 97 3.06 -14.08 8.76
N THR A 98 2.03 -13.72 9.51
CA THR A 98 0.64 -13.66 9.04
C THR A 98 0.48 -12.63 7.94
N ILE A 99 0.96 -11.39 8.14
CA ILE A 99 0.89 -10.32 7.15
C ILE A 99 1.68 -10.66 5.88
N ARG A 100 2.87 -11.25 6.00
CA ARG A 100 3.65 -11.70 4.83
C ARG A 100 2.96 -12.81 4.04
N THR A 101 2.33 -13.75 4.75
CA THR A 101 1.54 -14.82 4.12
C THR A 101 0.30 -14.25 3.45
N TYR A 102 -0.38 -13.31 4.12
CA TYR A 102 -1.51 -12.57 3.59
C TYR A 102 -1.10 -11.79 2.34
N GLN A 103 0.05 -11.12 2.30
CA GLN A 103 0.56 -10.48 1.08
C GLN A 103 0.76 -11.49 -0.06
N TYR A 104 1.38 -12.64 0.21
CA TYR A 104 1.70 -13.63 -0.81
C TYR A 104 0.44 -14.17 -1.52
N LEU A 105 -0.63 -14.42 -0.77
CA LEU A 105 -1.87 -15.00 -1.30
C LEU A 105 -2.60 -14.08 -2.30
N ALA A 106 -2.20 -12.80 -2.41
CA ALA A 106 -2.75 -11.86 -3.38
C ALA A 106 -2.35 -12.24 -4.81
N THR A 107 -1.29 -13.03 -4.96
CA THR A 107 -0.89 -13.63 -6.24
C THR A 107 -1.78 -14.79 -6.66
N ILE A 108 -2.44 -15.44 -5.70
CA ILE A 108 -3.23 -16.65 -5.92
C ILE A 108 -4.71 -16.29 -6.03
N ALA A 109 -5.29 -15.63 -5.01
CA ALA A 109 -6.72 -15.33 -4.94
C ALA A 109 -6.97 -13.84 -4.62
N PRO A 110 -6.66 -12.91 -5.54
CA PRO A 110 -6.82 -11.47 -5.31
C PRO A 110 -8.25 -11.03 -4.99
N SER A 111 -9.26 -11.76 -5.47
CA SER A 111 -10.68 -11.47 -5.21
C SER A 111 -11.18 -11.92 -3.83
N ALA A 112 -10.37 -12.68 -3.08
CA ALA A 112 -10.76 -13.21 -1.78
C ALA A 112 -10.51 -12.24 -0.61
N TYR A 113 -9.80 -11.13 -0.86
CA TYR A 113 -9.50 -10.12 0.15
C TYR A 113 -10.79 -9.40 0.56
N SER A 114 -11.05 -9.34 1.85
CA SER A 114 -12.19 -8.59 2.36
C SER A 114 -11.80 -7.15 2.68
N LEU A 115 -12.75 -6.22 2.53
CA LEU A 115 -12.57 -4.83 2.95
C LEU A 115 -12.21 -4.75 4.45
N HIS A 116 -12.81 -5.62 5.27
CA HIS A 116 -12.54 -5.66 6.70
C HIS A 116 -11.10 -6.10 7.00
N GLY A 117 -10.62 -7.15 6.35
CA GLY A 117 -9.26 -7.65 6.52
C GLY A 117 -8.19 -6.63 6.11
N VAL A 118 -8.38 -5.96 4.96
CA VAL A 118 -7.45 -4.92 4.51
C VAL A 118 -7.47 -3.72 5.46
N ARG A 119 -8.65 -3.32 5.98
CA ARG A 119 -8.74 -2.26 7.00
C ARG A 119 -8.00 -2.62 8.29
N SER A 120 -8.14 -3.83 8.79
CA SER A 120 -7.42 -4.27 9.99
C SER A 120 -5.90 -4.31 9.75
N MET A 121 -5.46 -4.63 8.54
CA MET A 121 -4.04 -4.53 8.18
C MET A 121 -3.57 -3.07 8.15
N ILE A 122 -4.37 -2.13 7.61
CA ILE A 122 -4.07 -0.69 7.65
C ILE A 122 -4.05 -0.20 9.10
N GLU A 123 -5.00 -0.62 9.94
CA GLU A 123 -5.03 -0.28 11.36
C GLU A 123 -3.78 -0.81 12.09
N PHE A 124 -3.33 -2.03 11.78
CA PHE A 124 -2.07 -2.55 12.30
C PHE A 124 -0.88 -1.69 11.87
N MET A 125 -0.85 -1.27 10.60
CA MET A 125 0.17 -0.37 10.07
C MET A 125 0.20 0.97 10.82
N THR A 126 -0.97 1.58 11.07
CA THR A 126 -1.07 2.90 11.70
C THR A 126 -0.77 2.87 13.20
N ILE A 127 -1.26 1.86 13.93
CA ILE A 127 -0.97 1.67 15.37
C ILE A 127 0.53 1.51 15.62
N HIS A 128 1.23 0.85 14.71
CA HIS A 128 2.66 0.55 14.83
C HIS A 128 3.55 1.42 13.95
N TRP A 129 3.05 2.57 13.49
CA TRP A 129 3.73 3.41 12.51
C TRP A 129 5.16 3.80 12.94
N ASP A 130 5.29 4.34 14.15
CA ASP A 130 6.58 4.75 14.75
C ASP A 130 7.53 3.56 15.02
N GLN A 131 7.00 2.33 14.97
CA GLN A 131 7.76 1.09 15.10
C GLN A 131 7.98 0.49 13.72
N GLN A 132 8.84 1.13 12.91
CA GLN A 132 9.07 0.80 11.49
C GLN A 132 9.20 -0.71 11.17
N TRP A 133 9.83 -1.51 12.04
CA TRP A 133 9.91 -2.97 11.82
C TRP A 133 8.57 -3.70 11.88
N ARG A 134 7.59 -3.17 12.60
CA ARG A 134 6.23 -3.71 12.72
C ARG A 134 5.33 -3.17 11.61
N SER A 135 5.37 -1.88 11.31
CA SER A 135 4.55 -1.29 10.24
C SER A 135 5.03 -1.70 8.84
N GLY A 136 6.32 -1.97 8.65
CA GLY A 136 6.93 -2.30 7.35
C GLY A 136 6.27 -3.48 6.61
N PRO A 137 6.07 -4.66 7.22
CA PRO A 137 5.33 -5.75 6.60
C PRO A 137 3.92 -5.37 6.13
N ALA A 138 3.19 -4.57 6.89
CA ALA A 138 1.84 -4.12 6.52
C ALA A 138 1.89 -3.11 5.36
N CYS A 139 2.86 -2.20 5.35
CA CYS A 139 3.11 -1.31 4.20
C CYS A 139 3.42 -2.10 2.93
N ALA A 140 4.27 -3.12 3.02
CA ALA A 140 4.63 -3.98 1.90
C ALA A 140 3.43 -4.80 1.40
N ALA A 141 2.60 -5.30 2.31
CA ALA A 141 1.35 -5.97 1.97
C ALA A 141 0.39 -5.02 1.24
N LEU A 142 0.11 -3.83 1.79
CA LEU A 142 -0.75 -2.82 1.17
C LEU A 142 -0.25 -2.40 -0.21
N THR A 143 1.06 -2.12 -0.33
CA THR A 143 1.72 -1.85 -1.61
C THR A 143 1.42 -2.96 -2.62
N ASN A 144 1.56 -4.22 -2.23
CA ASN A 144 1.33 -5.34 -3.14
C ASN A 144 -0.14 -5.42 -3.60
N LEU A 145 -1.09 -5.20 -2.71
CA LEU A 145 -2.51 -5.21 -3.05
C LEU A 145 -2.86 -4.07 -4.02
N LEU A 146 -2.32 -2.87 -3.79
CA LEU A 146 -2.47 -1.71 -4.67
C LEU A 146 -1.82 -1.93 -6.03
N ALA A 147 -0.60 -2.47 -6.08
CA ALA A 147 0.12 -2.81 -7.31
C ALA A 147 -0.65 -3.85 -8.14
N LYS A 148 -1.31 -4.79 -7.48
CA LYS A 148 -2.18 -5.80 -8.12
C LYS A 148 -3.56 -5.27 -8.53
N ARG A 149 -3.84 -3.99 -8.30
CA ARG A 149 -5.12 -3.34 -8.63
C ARG A 149 -6.32 -4.01 -7.96
N ILE A 150 -6.14 -4.54 -6.74
CA ILE A 150 -7.21 -5.16 -5.98
C ILE A 150 -8.17 -4.07 -5.49
N PRO A 151 -9.45 -4.01 -5.96
CA PRO A 151 -10.33 -2.86 -5.69
C PRO A 151 -10.55 -2.57 -4.21
N VAL A 152 -10.69 -3.63 -3.38
CA VAL A 152 -10.88 -3.47 -1.94
C VAL A 152 -9.71 -2.76 -1.24
N ALA A 153 -8.50 -2.79 -1.81
CA ALA A 153 -7.35 -2.09 -1.25
C ALA A 153 -7.41 -0.58 -1.47
N PHE A 154 -7.89 -0.13 -2.63
CA PHE A 154 -8.10 1.29 -2.89
C PHE A 154 -9.22 1.83 -2.03
N LEU A 155 -10.32 1.09 -1.93
CA LEU A 155 -11.45 1.44 -1.09
C LEU A 155 -11.03 1.54 0.39
N ALA A 156 -10.31 0.55 0.90
CA ALA A 156 -9.77 0.60 2.26
C ALA A 156 -8.81 1.78 2.47
N PHE A 157 -7.92 2.06 1.50
CA PHE A 157 -6.98 3.18 1.58
C PHE A 157 -7.69 4.53 1.73
N LEU A 158 -8.73 4.74 0.91
CA LEU A 158 -9.59 5.92 0.94
C LEU A 158 -10.38 6.01 2.25
N GLU A 159 -11.13 4.96 2.61
CA GLU A 159 -12.00 4.96 3.79
C GLU A 159 -11.21 5.06 5.11
N SER A 160 -9.97 4.57 5.15
CA SER A 160 -9.06 4.69 6.29
C SER A 160 -8.27 6.00 6.31
N GLN A 161 -8.52 6.93 5.38
CA GLN A 161 -7.88 8.25 5.33
C GLN A 161 -6.34 8.17 5.38
N CYS A 162 -5.77 7.24 4.61
CA CYS A 162 -4.34 6.93 4.69
C CYS A 162 -3.44 8.14 4.39
N LEU A 163 -3.80 9.03 3.45
CA LEU A 163 -3.01 10.23 3.17
C LEU A 163 -3.05 11.25 4.31
N GLN A 164 -4.20 11.45 4.96
CA GLN A 164 -4.27 12.32 6.14
C GLN A 164 -3.42 11.75 7.29
N PHE A 165 -3.48 10.43 7.49
CA PHE A 165 -2.61 9.76 8.47
C PHE A 165 -1.13 9.99 8.13
N LEU A 166 -0.70 9.67 6.91
CA LEU A 166 0.70 9.81 6.49
C LEU A 166 1.19 11.27 6.53
N GLY A 167 0.30 12.23 6.25
CA GLY A 167 0.62 13.66 6.27
C GLY A 167 0.71 14.29 7.66
N SER A 168 0.23 13.58 8.69
CA SER A 168 0.22 14.03 10.08
C SER A 168 1.20 13.28 10.98
N HIS A 169 1.96 12.34 10.44
CA HIS A 169 2.93 11.51 11.17
C HIS A 169 4.32 11.65 10.56
N THR A 170 5.33 11.23 11.31
CA THR A 170 6.72 11.20 10.84
C THR A 170 6.82 10.40 9.54
N PHE A 171 7.58 10.92 8.58
CA PHE A 171 7.78 10.26 7.29
C PHE A 171 8.61 8.98 7.44
N HIS A 172 8.13 7.91 6.80
CA HIS A 172 8.85 6.64 6.63
C HIS A 172 8.97 6.29 5.15
N GLU A 173 10.13 5.78 4.72
CA GLU A 173 10.41 5.41 3.33
C GLU A 173 9.44 4.35 2.79
N GLU A 174 8.87 3.52 3.66
CA GLU A 174 7.86 2.52 3.31
C GLU A 174 6.53 3.13 2.84
N SER A 175 6.26 4.41 3.11
CA SER A 175 5.10 5.13 2.58
C SER A 175 5.18 5.39 1.07
N VAL A 176 6.40 5.57 0.54
CA VAL A 176 6.65 5.90 -0.87
C VAL A 176 6.04 4.87 -1.82
N PRO A 177 6.34 3.56 -1.71
CA PRO A 177 5.75 2.56 -2.61
C PRO A 177 4.23 2.43 -2.42
N VAL A 178 3.69 2.64 -1.21
CA VAL A 178 2.25 2.61 -0.97
C VAL A 178 1.55 3.73 -1.76
N VAL A 179 2.00 4.98 -1.58
CA VAL A 179 1.40 6.15 -2.23
C VAL A 179 1.61 6.10 -3.75
N ARG A 180 2.79 5.68 -4.20
CA ARG A 180 3.07 5.44 -5.63
C ARG A 180 2.05 4.50 -6.25
N GLU A 181 1.82 3.34 -5.64
CA GLU A 181 0.92 2.34 -6.22
C GLU A 181 -0.54 2.76 -6.17
N TYR A 182 -0.94 3.53 -5.14
CA TYR A 182 -2.26 4.14 -5.07
C TYR A 182 -2.48 5.13 -6.22
N VAL A 183 -1.56 6.09 -6.42
CA VAL A 183 -1.64 7.07 -7.51
C VAL A 183 -1.58 6.40 -8.88
N ALA A 184 -0.67 5.45 -9.09
CA ALA A 184 -0.55 4.72 -10.34
C ALA A 184 -1.80 3.92 -10.69
N GLY A 185 -2.47 3.33 -9.69
CA GLY A 185 -3.73 2.62 -9.88
C GLY A 185 -4.87 3.53 -10.33
N ILE A 186 -5.05 4.66 -9.64
CA ILE A 186 -6.07 5.66 -9.99
C ILE A 186 -5.79 6.25 -11.37
N PHE A 187 -4.52 6.53 -11.68
CA PHE A 187 -4.11 7.00 -13.00
C PHE A 187 -4.43 6.00 -14.12
N THR A 188 -4.26 4.71 -13.86
CA THR A 188 -4.62 3.65 -14.81
C THR A 188 -6.13 3.60 -15.02
N TRP A 189 -6.93 3.73 -13.96
CA TRP A 189 -8.39 3.77 -14.04
C TRP A 189 -8.91 5.01 -14.77
N HIS A 190 -8.22 6.15 -14.62
CA HIS A 190 -8.55 7.39 -15.32
C HIS A 190 -8.29 7.35 -16.84
N HIS A 191 -7.42 6.44 -17.30
CA HIS A 191 -7.12 6.25 -18.72
C HIS A 191 -7.48 4.83 -19.16
N PRO A 192 -8.79 4.50 -19.21
CA PRO A 192 -9.23 3.12 -19.34
C PRO A 192 -8.74 2.50 -20.65
N SER A 193 -7.80 1.58 -20.51
CA SER A 193 -7.43 0.61 -21.54
C SER A 193 -7.99 -0.78 -21.23
N ASP A 194 -8.32 -1.07 -19.96
CA ASP A 194 -8.94 -2.31 -19.50
C ASP A 194 -9.82 -2.07 -18.25
N GLY A 195 -11.11 -2.39 -18.35
CA GLY A 195 -12.06 -2.47 -17.22
C GLY A 195 -12.62 -1.14 -16.71
N ALA A 196 -13.94 -0.98 -16.78
CA ALA A 196 -14.64 0.18 -16.25
C ALA A 196 -14.74 0.09 -14.71
N VAL A 197 -13.91 0.86 -13.99
CA VAL A 197 -14.24 1.27 -12.62
C VAL A 197 -15.40 2.26 -12.71
N ASP A 198 -16.33 2.17 -11.76
CA ASP A 198 -17.44 3.11 -11.66
C ASP A 198 -16.92 4.56 -11.58
N GLU A 199 -17.46 5.45 -12.42
CA GLU A 199 -16.99 6.83 -12.55
C GLU A 199 -17.10 7.59 -11.24
N SER A 200 -18.15 7.33 -10.44
CA SER A 200 -18.31 7.98 -9.12
C SER A 200 -17.24 7.53 -8.13
N THR A 201 -16.85 6.26 -8.19
CA THR A 201 -15.75 5.70 -7.39
C THR A 201 -14.41 6.32 -7.79
N LEU A 202 -14.12 6.41 -9.09
CA LEU A 202 -12.91 7.07 -9.60
C LEU A 202 -12.86 8.53 -9.17
N GLN A 203 -13.97 9.26 -9.32
CA GLN A 203 -14.07 10.67 -8.95
C GLN A 203 -13.80 10.88 -7.46
N ALA A 204 -14.33 10.02 -6.58
CA ALA A 204 -14.06 10.09 -5.14
C ALA A 204 -12.56 9.96 -4.81
N HIS A 205 -11.84 9.08 -5.50
CA HIS A 205 -10.38 8.94 -5.33
C HIS A 205 -9.60 10.15 -5.86
N VAL A 206 -10.02 10.73 -6.99
CA VAL A 206 -9.41 11.94 -7.56
C VAL A 206 -9.63 13.13 -6.64
N GLU A 207 -10.85 13.34 -6.14
CA GLU A 207 -11.17 14.39 -5.16
C GLU A 207 -10.37 14.24 -3.87
N TYR A 208 -10.26 13.01 -3.37
CA TYR A 208 -9.45 12.72 -2.20
C TYR A 208 -7.96 13.05 -2.40
N LEU A 209 -7.38 12.76 -3.57
CA LEU A 209 -6.01 13.12 -3.90
C LEU A 209 -5.79 14.64 -4.06
N HIS A 210 -6.81 15.36 -4.51
CA HIS A 210 -6.72 16.80 -4.80
C HIS A 210 -7.25 17.69 -3.67
N ASP A 211 -7.67 17.11 -2.55
CA ASP A 211 -7.75 17.86 -1.30
C ASP A 211 -6.37 18.52 -1.02
N PRO A 212 -6.29 19.83 -0.70
CA PRO A 212 -5.02 20.53 -0.61
C PRO A 212 -4.00 19.95 0.36
N HIS A 213 -4.46 19.32 1.45
CA HIS A 213 -3.57 18.65 2.40
C HIS A 213 -3.07 17.33 1.83
N ASN A 214 -3.97 16.50 1.30
CA ASN A 214 -3.60 15.22 0.70
C ASN A 214 -2.72 15.37 -0.54
N LEU A 215 -2.95 16.41 -1.36
CA LEU A 215 -2.14 16.69 -2.53
C LEU A 215 -0.70 17.01 -2.15
N PHE A 216 -0.52 17.87 -1.14
CA PHE A 216 0.80 18.18 -0.60
C PHE A 216 1.48 16.95 -0.02
N THR A 217 0.78 16.17 0.82
CA THR A 217 1.31 14.92 1.39
C THR A 217 1.71 13.92 0.31
N THR A 218 0.88 13.74 -0.71
CA THR A 218 1.17 12.84 -1.83
C THR A 218 2.40 13.32 -2.58
N CYS A 219 2.47 14.61 -2.91
CA CYS A 219 3.60 15.16 -3.64
C CYS A 219 4.90 15.09 -2.83
N SER A 220 4.86 15.39 -1.53
CA SER A 220 6.05 15.31 -0.69
C SER A 220 6.55 13.88 -0.56
N ILE A 221 5.66 12.89 -0.37
CA ILE A 221 6.01 11.46 -0.31
C ILE A 221 6.52 10.94 -1.65
N LEU A 222 5.95 11.33 -2.79
CA LEU A 222 6.44 10.89 -4.10
C LEU A 222 7.77 11.56 -4.49
N ALA A 223 7.98 12.78 -4.02
CA ALA A 223 9.21 13.52 -4.22
C ALA A 223 10.35 12.97 -3.34
N THR A 224 10.05 12.39 -2.17
CA THR A 224 11.04 11.68 -1.37
C THR A 224 11.15 10.23 -1.84
N GLN A 225 12.35 9.72 -2.04
CA GLN A 225 12.56 8.34 -2.56
C GLN A 225 13.38 7.48 -1.60
N GLY A 226 13.64 7.99 -0.39
CA GLY A 226 14.69 7.50 0.48
C GLY A 226 16.05 7.99 0.00
N PHE A 227 16.90 8.45 0.91
CA PHE A 227 18.20 9.08 0.60
C PHE A 227 19.14 8.19 -0.23
N LYS A 228 18.89 6.87 -0.25
CA LYS A 228 19.64 5.89 -1.06
C LYS A 228 19.24 5.88 -2.53
N SER A 229 18.10 6.46 -2.89
CA SER A 229 17.55 6.48 -4.25
C SER A 229 17.63 7.88 -4.85
N THR A 230 18.35 7.98 -5.96
CA THR A 230 18.39 9.19 -6.81
C THR A 230 17.62 8.97 -8.11
N ASP A 231 16.64 8.06 -8.12
CA ASP A 231 15.86 7.74 -9.31
C ASP A 231 14.91 8.88 -9.69
N ARG A 232 15.46 9.88 -10.37
CA ARG A 232 14.71 11.02 -10.92
C ARG A 232 13.67 10.58 -11.94
N THR A 233 13.89 9.45 -12.64
CA THR A 233 12.90 8.94 -13.59
C THR A 233 11.64 8.46 -12.86
N ALA A 234 11.79 7.81 -11.71
CA ALA A 234 10.66 7.45 -10.87
C ALA A 234 9.91 8.69 -10.35
N ILE A 235 10.62 9.69 -9.81
CA ILE A 235 9.99 10.93 -9.34
C ILE A 235 9.20 11.60 -10.46
N HIS A 236 9.82 11.79 -11.63
CA HIS A 236 9.15 12.41 -12.77
C HIS A 236 7.88 11.63 -13.16
N ARG A 237 7.98 10.30 -13.31
CA ARG A 237 6.82 9.46 -13.65
C ARG A 237 5.70 9.61 -12.63
N ASP A 238 6.03 9.52 -11.35
CA ASP A 238 5.04 9.48 -10.27
C ASP A 238 4.35 10.85 -10.10
N ILE A 239 5.11 11.95 -10.14
CA ILE A 239 4.56 13.32 -10.12
C ILE A 239 3.70 13.57 -11.35
N MET A 240 4.16 13.17 -12.54
CA MET A 240 3.37 13.33 -13.77
C MET A 240 2.07 12.52 -13.76
N ALA A 241 2.08 11.31 -13.19
CA ALA A 241 0.86 10.51 -13.03
C ALA A 241 -0.16 11.23 -12.15
N LEU A 242 0.29 11.85 -11.04
CA LEU A 242 -0.58 12.62 -10.16
C LEU A 242 -1.12 13.89 -10.85
N VAL A 243 -0.26 14.67 -11.49
CA VAL A 243 -0.63 15.90 -12.21
C VAL A 243 -1.67 15.65 -13.30
N GLN A 244 -1.53 14.53 -14.02
CA GLN A 244 -2.44 14.20 -15.12
C GLN A 244 -3.85 13.78 -14.67
N LEU A 245 -4.06 13.48 -13.38
CA LEU A 245 -5.40 13.17 -12.84
C LEU A 245 -6.31 14.42 -12.79
N SER A 246 -5.77 15.57 -12.40
CA SER A 246 -6.50 16.85 -12.44
C SER A 246 -5.56 18.01 -12.75
N PRO A 247 -5.16 18.19 -14.03
CA PRO A 247 -4.11 19.12 -14.39
C PRO A 247 -4.55 20.60 -14.40
N ARG A 248 -5.79 20.89 -13.99
CA ARG A 248 -6.35 22.24 -13.89
C ARG A 248 -6.80 22.55 -12.46
N ASP A 249 -6.50 21.68 -11.51
CA ASP A 249 -6.89 21.89 -10.12
C ASP A 249 -6.17 23.10 -9.53
N ALA A 250 -6.90 23.94 -8.78
CA ALA A 250 -6.34 25.11 -8.13
C ALA A 250 -5.42 24.73 -6.95
N ALA A 251 -5.60 23.55 -6.35
CA ALA A 251 -4.79 23.05 -5.24
C ALA A 251 -3.30 22.90 -5.61
N TRP A 252 -2.97 22.78 -6.90
CA TRP A 252 -1.58 22.73 -7.37
C TRP A 252 -0.76 23.96 -6.99
N GLY A 253 -1.36 25.15 -7.00
CA GLY A 253 -0.65 26.38 -6.61
C GLY A 253 -0.25 26.37 -5.13
N GLU A 254 -1.13 25.88 -4.26
CA GLU A 254 -0.84 25.73 -2.83
C GLU A 254 0.18 24.61 -2.57
N CYS A 255 0.02 23.46 -3.23
CA CYS A 255 0.96 22.34 -3.12
C CYS A 255 2.38 22.77 -3.54
N HIS A 256 2.51 23.41 -4.70
CA HIS A 256 3.78 23.92 -5.20
C HIS A 256 4.45 24.87 -4.20
N LYS A 257 3.71 25.83 -3.66
CA LYS A 257 4.22 26.75 -2.64
C LYS A 257 4.72 26.01 -1.40
N LYS A 258 3.94 25.05 -0.87
CA LYS A 258 4.35 24.27 0.31
C LYS A 258 5.59 23.42 0.06
N LEU A 259 5.78 22.89 -1.16
CA LEU A 259 7.02 22.18 -1.52
C LEU A 259 8.23 23.12 -1.54
N CYS A 260 8.08 24.34 -2.05
CA CYS A 260 9.12 25.36 -1.97
C CYS A 260 9.48 25.70 -0.52
N ASP A 261 8.47 25.94 0.32
CA ASP A 261 8.64 26.24 1.74
C ASP A 261 9.38 25.08 2.46
N LEU A 262 9.00 23.83 2.17
CA LEU A 262 9.63 22.62 2.71
C LEU A 262 11.14 22.56 2.44
N VAL A 263 11.59 22.98 1.26
CA VAL A 263 13.02 22.96 0.88
C VAL A 263 13.79 24.13 1.52
N GLN A 264 13.16 25.30 1.66
CA GLN A 264 13.79 26.53 2.14
C GLN A 264 13.92 26.57 3.67
N ASP A 265 12.86 26.24 4.42
CA ASP A 265 12.78 26.43 5.87
C ASP A 265 13.23 25.20 6.67
N ASP A 266 14.35 24.57 6.30
CA ASP A 266 14.90 23.34 6.92
C ASP A 266 13.90 22.20 7.22
N GLY A 267 12.69 22.28 6.68
CA GLY A 267 11.53 21.46 7.03
C GLY A 267 11.17 21.44 8.52
N ALA A 268 11.89 22.17 9.37
CA ALA A 268 12.11 22.10 10.83
C ALA A 268 12.01 20.70 11.48
N ASP A 269 10.89 20.01 11.27
CA ASP A 269 10.56 18.70 11.78
C ASP A 269 10.50 17.63 10.67
N PHE A 270 10.10 17.95 9.43
CA PHE A 270 9.88 16.96 8.37
C PHE A 270 11.12 16.11 8.06
N PHE A 271 12.30 16.72 7.94
CA PHE A 271 13.55 15.96 7.69
C PHE A 271 14.24 15.54 8.99
N ALA A 272 14.09 16.31 10.07
CA ALA A 272 14.74 16.05 11.35
C ALA A 272 14.11 14.86 12.09
N GLU A 273 12.81 14.66 11.92
CA GLU A 273 12.08 13.54 12.50
C GLU A 273 12.22 12.25 11.68
N GLN A 274 12.59 12.34 10.40
CA GLN A 274 12.79 11.17 9.57
C GLN A 274 13.80 10.22 10.19
N ARG A 275 13.47 8.92 10.11
CA ARG A 275 14.26 7.84 10.64
C ARG A 275 14.62 6.87 9.53
N VAL A 276 15.89 6.48 9.53
CA VAL A 276 16.45 5.51 8.61
C VAL A 276 16.85 4.28 9.39
N ARG A 277 16.50 3.12 8.84
CA ARG A 277 17.02 1.83 9.27
C ARG A 277 18.36 1.53 8.61
N GLU A 278 19.37 1.27 9.44
CA GLU A 278 20.67 0.76 9.01
C GLU A 278 20.64 -0.77 8.87
N SER A 279 21.66 -1.32 8.21
CA SER A 279 21.73 -2.75 7.87
C SER A 279 21.85 -3.67 9.09
N ASP A 280 22.31 -3.15 10.21
CA ASP A 280 22.39 -3.82 11.52
C ASP A 280 21.07 -3.78 12.30
N GLY A 281 20.07 -3.05 11.80
CA GLY A 281 18.76 -2.89 12.42
C GLY A 281 18.62 -1.64 13.28
N ASP A 282 19.71 -0.87 13.47
CA ASP A 282 19.65 0.39 14.21
C ASP A 282 18.84 1.44 13.44
N VAL A 283 18.12 2.26 14.20
CA VAL A 283 17.29 3.34 13.66
C VAL A 283 17.89 4.65 14.08
N ARG A 284 18.21 5.51 13.10
CA ARG A 284 18.80 6.83 13.36
C ARG A 284 18.14 7.94 12.54
N PRO A 285 18.29 9.20 12.96
CA PRO A 285 17.90 10.34 12.13
C PRO A 285 18.69 10.40 10.81
N LEU A 286 18.13 11.11 9.83
CA LEU A 286 18.87 11.47 8.62
C LEU A 286 20.11 12.31 8.96
N ARG A 287 21.20 12.07 8.25
CA ARG A 287 22.41 12.89 8.27
C ARG A 287 22.24 14.09 7.35
N ILE A 288 23.06 15.13 7.55
CA ILE A 288 22.97 16.39 6.80
C ILE A 288 23.03 16.16 5.29
N ASP A 289 23.93 15.30 4.82
CA ASP A 289 24.07 14.93 3.40
C ASP A 289 22.84 14.20 2.86
N GLU A 290 22.24 13.33 3.66
CA GLU A 290 21.01 12.60 3.33
C GLU A 290 19.80 13.56 3.24
N ILE A 291 19.70 14.53 4.16
CA ILE A 291 18.70 15.61 4.10
C ILE A 291 18.86 16.43 2.82
N GLN A 292 20.10 16.77 2.43
CA GLN A 292 20.33 17.51 1.19
C GLN A 292 19.95 16.69 -0.05
N ALA A 293 20.14 15.37 -0.03
CA ALA A 293 19.68 14.49 -1.09
C ALA A 293 18.15 14.50 -1.23
N GLU A 294 17.42 14.40 -0.12
CA GLU A 294 15.94 14.49 -0.14
C GLU A 294 15.46 15.88 -0.59
N LYS A 295 16.07 16.96 -0.10
CA LYS A 295 15.79 18.31 -0.60
C LYS A 295 16.06 18.44 -2.10
N ALA A 296 17.12 17.79 -2.62
CA ALA A 296 17.41 17.81 -4.05
C ALA A 296 16.35 17.05 -4.87
N ASN A 297 15.80 15.97 -4.34
CA ASN A 297 14.69 15.24 -4.96
C ASN A 297 13.40 16.09 -4.99
N ILE A 298 13.09 16.80 -3.90
CA ILE A 298 11.94 17.72 -3.86
C ILE A 298 12.12 18.89 -4.83
N ARG A 299 13.33 19.48 -4.92
CA ARG A 299 13.63 20.51 -5.95
C ARG A 299 13.41 19.98 -7.36
N TYR A 300 13.76 18.72 -7.61
CA TYR A 300 13.52 18.11 -8.90
C TYR A 300 12.02 17.91 -9.17
N ALA A 301 11.23 17.49 -8.18
CA ALA A 301 9.78 17.41 -8.31
C ALA A 301 9.14 18.78 -8.59
N ILE A 302 9.59 19.84 -7.91
CA ILE A 302 9.19 21.23 -8.18
C ILE A 302 9.47 21.60 -9.64
N GLN A 303 10.68 21.32 -10.13
CA GLN A 303 11.04 21.58 -11.52
C GLN A 303 10.11 20.84 -12.51
N VAL A 304 9.73 19.60 -12.22
CA VAL A 304 8.77 18.84 -13.07
C VAL A 304 7.41 19.52 -13.11
N LEU A 305 6.94 20.09 -11.98
CA LEU A 305 5.70 20.86 -11.92
C LEU A 305 5.81 22.16 -12.73
N ASP A 306 6.88 22.92 -12.53
CA ASP A 306 7.16 24.17 -13.27
C ASP A 306 7.16 23.92 -14.78
N ASP A 307 7.94 22.94 -15.25
CA ASP A 307 8.04 22.57 -16.67
C ASP A 307 6.66 22.22 -17.26
N PHE A 308 5.81 21.53 -16.49
CA PHE A 308 4.47 21.16 -16.94
C PHE A 308 3.52 22.36 -17.03
N PHE A 309 3.50 23.23 -16.02
CA PHE A 309 2.59 24.38 -15.96
C PHE A 309 3.04 25.55 -16.84
N ASP A 310 4.33 25.83 -16.92
CA ASP A 310 4.91 26.86 -17.80
C ASP A 310 4.83 26.44 -19.27
N GLY A 311 5.11 25.16 -19.57
CA GLY A 311 4.93 24.60 -20.90
C GLY A 311 3.48 24.69 -21.39
N ARG A 312 2.50 24.67 -20.48
CA ARG A 312 1.09 24.88 -20.79
C ARG A 312 0.74 26.36 -20.99
N ALA A 313 1.36 27.26 -20.23
CA ALA A 313 1.17 28.72 -20.37
C ALA A 313 1.63 29.24 -21.74
N HIS A 314 2.60 28.59 -22.38
CA HIS A 314 3.11 28.98 -23.70
C HIS A 314 2.46 28.24 -24.88
N THR A 315 1.66 27.20 -24.62
CA THR A 315 1.14 26.29 -25.66
C THR A 315 -0.38 26.14 -25.57
N SER A 316 -1.08 27.26 -25.61
CA SER A 316 -2.54 27.31 -25.69
C SER A 316 -3.05 26.53 -26.92
N ILE A 317 -3.80 25.46 -26.65
CA ILE A 317 -4.82 24.78 -27.48
C ILE A 317 -4.38 23.65 -28.45
N ALA A 318 -3.18 23.61 -29.03
CA ALA A 318 -2.90 22.63 -30.11
C ALA A 318 -2.25 21.28 -29.69
N HIS A 319 -1.59 21.22 -28.52
CA HIS A 319 -0.63 20.13 -28.26
C HIS A 319 -1.14 18.98 -27.36
N LEU A 320 -2.26 19.17 -26.66
CA LEU A 320 -2.85 18.15 -25.79
C LEU A 320 -3.33 16.93 -26.61
N ASP A 321 -3.89 17.18 -27.80
CA ASP A 321 -4.27 16.11 -28.74
C ASP A 321 -3.06 15.37 -29.30
N HIS A 322 -1.94 16.07 -29.54
CA HIS A 322 -0.74 15.44 -30.09
C HIS A 322 0.04 14.60 -29.07
N PHE A 323 0.06 15.01 -27.80
CA PHE A 323 0.76 14.26 -26.74
C PHE A 323 -0.01 12.99 -26.35
N LEU A 324 -1.35 13.06 -26.31
CA LEU A 324 -2.22 11.89 -26.13
C LEU A 324 -2.19 10.94 -27.33
N ALA A 325 -2.16 11.46 -28.57
CA ALA A 325 -2.03 10.65 -29.78
C ALA A 325 -0.69 9.89 -29.87
N ARG A 326 0.40 10.42 -29.31
CA ARG A 326 1.72 9.75 -29.32
C ARG A 326 1.78 8.56 -28.37
N TRP A 327 0.97 8.53 -27.31
CA TRP A 327 0.89 7.41 -26.37
C TRP A 327 -0.19 6.38 -26.71
N LEU A 328 -1.28 6.79 -27.37
CA LEU A 328 -2.36 5.88 -27.82
C LEU A 328 -2.00 5.02 -29.05
N ARG A 329 -0.89 5.32 -29.75
CA ARG A 329 -0.52 4.63 -31.01
C ARG A 329 0.29 3.34 -30.84
N ARG A 330 0.18 2.66 -29.70
CA ARG A 330 0.67 1.27 -29.53
C ARG A 330 -0.51 0.31 -29.35
N LYS A 331 -1.24 0.07 -30.43
CA LYS A 331 -1.94 -1.23 -30.64
C LYS A 331 -1.12 -2.07 -31.62
N PRO A 332 -1.14 -3.41 -31.51
CA PRO A 332 -0.40 -4.28 -32.42
C PRO A 332 -1.03 -4.21 -33.80
N GLU A 333 -0.20 -4.07 -34.83
CA GLU A 333 -0.63 -4.15 -36.23
C GLU A 333 -1.28 -5.51 -36.51
N ASP A 334 -2.50 -5.46 -37.04
CA ASP A 334 -3.16 -6.59 -37.66
C ASP A 334 -2.31 -7.15 -38.80
N LYS A 335 -2.20 -8.48 -38.86
CA LYS A 335 -1.53 -9.23 -39.92
C LYS A 335 -2.03 -8.81 -41.31
N PRO A 336 -1.15 -8.60 -42.30
CA PRO A 336 -1.59 -8.48 -43.68
C PRO A 336 -2.02 -9.85 -44.22
N GLU A 337 -3.12 -9.82 -44.96
CA GLU A 337 -3.67 -10.89 -45.78
C GLU A 337 -2.58 -11.51 -46.67
N GLN A 338 -2.48 -12.84 -46.64
CA GLN A 338 -1.73 -13.58 -47.66
C GLN A 338 -2.59 -13.70 -48.91
N GLU A 339 -2.22 -12.94 -49.93
CA GLU A 339 -2.58 -13.20 -51.32
C GLU A 339 -2.07 -14.59 -51.73
N GLN A 340 -2.96 -15.39 -52.31
CA GLN A 340 -2.58 -16.56 -53.13
C GLN A 340 -1.85 -16.08 -54.39
N PRO A 341 -0.91 -16.89 -54.90
CA PRO A 341 -1.03 -17.21 -56.33
C PRO A 341 -0.63 -18.65 -56.73
N VAL A 342 -1.36 -19.11 -57.76
CA VAL A 342 -1.23 -20.26 -58.69
C VAL A 342 -1.59 -21.66 -58.19
#